data_AF-A0A948FPY5-F1
#
_entry.id   AF-A0A948FPY5-F1
#
_cell.length_a   1.000
_cell.length_b   1.000
_cell.length_c   1.000
_cell.angle_alpha   90.00
_cell.angle_beta   90.00
_cell.angle_gamma   90.00
#
_symmetry.space_group_name_H-M   'P 1'
#
loop_
_entity.id
_entity.type
_entity.pdbx_description
1 polymer ?
#
loop_
_entity_poly.entity_id
_entity_poly.type
_entity_poly.pdbx_seq_one_letter_code
_entity_poly.pdbx_strand_id
1 'polypeptide(L)' 'MSDNHGNTPAAWSAVAVGLLGFAVGGAGLMLSPISYPVFWVGVALVGVAGVLFVVMAKMGFHETGH' A
#
# COMPACT_ATOMS: atom_id res chain seq x y z
N MET A 1 6.04 -24.82 -0.38
CA MET A 1 6.10 -23.36 -0.18
C MET A 1 6.39 -23.11 1.28
N SER A 2 7.36 -22.26 1.62
CA SER A 2 7.47 -21.78 3.00
C SER A 2 6.28 -20.87 3.28
N ASP A 3 5.44 -21.24 4.26
CA ASP A 3 4.42 -20.37 4.82
C ASP A 3 5.11 -19.20 5.54
N ASN A 4 5.46 -18.18 4.77
CA ASN A 4 6.06 -16.96 5.28
C ASN A 4 4.95 -15.92 5.49
N HIS A 5 4.97 -15.21 6.62
CA HIS A 5 3.97 -14.20 6.96
C HIS A 5 3.75 -13.23 5.78
N GLY A 6 2.48 -13.01 5.43
CA GLY A 6 2.12 -12.01 4.42
C GLY A 6 2.39 -12.42 2.96
N ASN A 7 2.66 -13.69 2.65
CA ASN A 7 2.77 -14.13 1.26
C ASN A 7 1.40 -14.40 0.59
N THR A 8 0.47 -13.45 0.70
CA THR A 8 -0.90 -13.58 0.19
C THR A 8 -1.17 -12.48 -0.84
N PRO A 9 -2.06 -12.70 -1.83
CA PRO A 9 -2.36 -11.68 -2.84
C PRO A 9 -2.87 -10.36 -2.23
N ALA A 10 -3.66 -10.43 -1.15
CA ALA A 10 -4.12 -9.25 -0.42
C ALA A 10 -2.94 -8.47 0.19
N ALA A 11 -2.00 -9.17 0.83
CA ALA A 11 -0.85 -8.54 1.47
C ALA A 11 0.10 -7.89 0.44
N TRP A 12 0.47 -8.60 -0.63
CA TRP A 12 1.38 -8.04 -1.65
C TRP A 12 0.76 -6.86 -2.42
N SER A 13 -0.54 -6.89 -2.68
CA SER A 13 -1.24 -5.76 -3.31
C SER A 13 -1.24 -4.53 -2.40
N ALA A 14 -1.52 -4.72 -1.11
CA ALA A 14 -1.48 -3.63 -0.13
C ALA A 14 -0.05 -3.07 0.03
N VAL A 15 0.97 -3.94 0.09
CA VAL A 15 2.38 -3.51 0.18
C VAL A 15 2.79 -2.72 -1.06
N ALA A 16 2.44 -3.17 -2.27
CA ALA A 16 2.79 -2.46 -3.50
C ALA A 16 2.18 -1.05 -3.56
N VAL A 17 0.89 -0.93 -3.24
CA VAL A 17 0.20 0.38 -3.20
C VAL A 17 0.73 1.26 -2.06
N GLY A 18 0.98 0.67 -0.89
CA GLY A 18 1.54 1.38 0.26
C GLY A 18 2.95 1.91 -0.01
N LEU A 19 3.80 1.11 -0.66
CA LEU A 19 5.15 1.53 -1.06
C LEU A 19 5.10 2.65 -2.11
N LEU A 20 4.17 2.59 -3.07
CA LEU A 20 3.93 3.67 -4.01
C LEU A 20 3.50 4.96 -3.29
N GLY A 21 2.57 4.86 -2.34
CA GLY A 21 2.14 5.99 -1.53
C GLY A 21 3.29 6.60 -0.72
N PHE A 22 4.12 5.77 -0.10
CA PHE A 22 5.32 6.21 0.60
C PHE A 22 6.32 6.91 -0.32
N ALA A 23 6.59 6.34 -1.50
CA ALA A 23 7.51 6.93 -2.47
C ALA A 23 7.01 8.28 -3.00
N VAL A 24 5.73 8.39 -3.35
CA VAL A 24 5.10 9.64 -3.81
C VAL A 24 5.11 10.69 -2.70
N GLY A 25 4.73 10.29 -1.47
CA GLY A 25 4.72 11.18 -0.32
C GLY A 25 6.11 11.71 0.01
N GLY A 26 7.10 10.82 0.06
CA GLY A 26 8.50 11.15 0.26
C GLY A 26 9.04 12.08 -0.82
N ALA A 27 8.77 11.80 -2.09
CA ALA A 27 9.16 12.68 -3.20
C ALA A 27 8.60 14.09 -3.05
N GLY A 28 7.34 14.25 -2.62
CA GLY A 28 6.73 15.56 -2.36
C GLY A 28 7.47 16.38 -1.29
N LEU A 29 8.00 15.71 -0.27
CA LEU A 29 8.80 16.33 0.80
C LEU A 29 10.25 16.63 0.39
N MET A 30 10.77 16.00 -0.67
CA MET A 30 12.12 16.25 -1.19
C MET A 30 12.21 17.42 -2.17
N LEU A 31 11.08 17.96 -2.62
CA LEU A 31 11.04 19.12 -3.51
C LEU A 31 11.33 20.43 -2.76
N SER A 32 11.83 21.43 -3.48
CA SER A 32 12.03 22.79 -2.96
C SER A 32 11.36 23.82 -3.90
N PRO A 33 10.28 24.48 -3.47
CA PRO A 33 9.62 24.32 -2.16
C PRO A 33 8.95 22.94 -2.00
N ILE A 34 8.69 22.54 -0.75
CA ILE A 34 7.94 21.31 -0.43
C ILE A 34 6.61 21.33 -1.17
N SER A 35 6.27 20.22 -1.83
CA SER A 35 4.98 20.05 -2.48
C SER A 35 4.01 19.31 -1.56
N TYR A 36 3.28 20.07 -0.74
CA TYR A 36 2.21 19.52 0.11
C TYR A 36 1.11 18.79 -0.68
N PRO A 37 0.68 19.24 -1.88
CA PRO A 37 -0.27 18.47 -2.68
C PRO A 37 0.23 17.06 -3.01
N VAL A 38 1.50 16.92 -3.44
CA VAL A 38 2.09 15.61 -3.76
C VAL A 38 2.24 14.75 -2.50
N PHE A 39 2.64 15.35 -1.38
CA PHE A 39 2.68 14.67 -0.09
C PHE A 39 1.31 14.06 0.28
N TRP A 40 0.23 14.83 0.18
CA TRP A 40 -1.12 14.36 0.51
C TRP A 40 -1.65 13.31 -0.47
N VAL A 41 -1.25 13.35 -1.75
CA VAL A 41 -1.52 12.25 -2.69
C VAL A 41 -0.87 10.95 -2.19
N GLY A 42 0.39 11.02 -1.72
CA GLY A 42 1.07 9.87 -1.11
C GLY A 42 0.34 9.33 0.11
N VAL A 43 -0.12 10.21 1.02
CA VAL A 43 -0.91 9.82 2.21
C VAL A 43 -2.23 9.15 1.81
N ALA A 44 -2.94 9.70 0.82
CA ALA A 44 -4.19 9.11 0.32
C ALA A 44 -3.96 7.70 -0.25
N LEU A 45 -2.86 7.48 -0.98
CA LEU A 45 -2.50 6.16 -1.50
C LEU A 45 -2.22 5.14 -0.38
N VAL A 46 -1.57 5.56 0.72
CA VAL A 46 -1.41 4.69 1.90
C VAL A 46 -2.77 4.31 2.50
N GLY A 47 -3.70 5.26 2.60
CA GLY A 47 -5.08 4.98 3.01
C GLY A 47 -5.78 3.98 2.09
N VAL A 48 -5.63 4.15 0.77
CA VAL A 48 -6.16 3.21 -0.25
C VAL A 48 -5.56 1.82 -0.11
N ALA A 49 -4.27 1.69 0.22
CA ALA A 49 -3.64 0.39 0.47
C ALA A 49 -4.34 -0.39 1.59
N GLY A 50 -4.70 0.29 2.69
CA GLY A 50 -5.46 -0.31 3.79
C GLY A 50 -6.86 -0.75 3.36
N VAL A 51 -7.58 0.09 2.61
CA VAL A 51 -8.91 -0.26 2.08
C VAL A 51 -8.83 -1.45 1.12
N LEU A 52 -7.84 -1.45 0.22
CA LEU A 52 -7.60 -2.52 -0.75
C LEU A 52 -7.37 -3.85 -0.03
N PHE A 53 -6.55 -3.86 1.02
CA PHE A 53 -6.34 -5.05 1.84
C PHE A 53 -7.66 -5.58 2.41
N VAL A 54 -8.46 -4.73 3.05
CA VAL A 54 -9.73 -5.12 3.66
C VAL A 54 -10.69 -5.71 2.62
N VAL A 55 -10.77 -5.09 1.44
CA VAL A 55 -11.61 -5.58 0.34
C VAL A 55 -11.12 -6.95 -0.14
N MET A 56 -9.82 -7.12 -0.40
CA MET A 56 -9.25 -8.38 -0.85
C MET A 56 -9.33 -9.49 0.21
N ALA A 57 -9.17 -9.16 1.48
CA ALA A 57 -9.37 -10.09 2.59
C ALA A 57 -10.81 -10.59 2.63
N LYS A 58 -11.80 -9.70 2.44
CA LYS A 58 -13.22 -10.10 2.34
C LYS A 58 -13.53 -10.95 1.10
N MET A 59 -12.73 -10.85 0.06
CA MET A 59 -12.82 -11.71 -1.12
C MET A 59 -12.07 -13.06 -0.96
N GLY A 60 -11.46 -13.32 0.21
CA GLY A 60 -10.76 -14.58 0.49
C GLY A 60 -9.29 -14.61 0.06
N PHE A 61 -8.70 -13.48 -0.33
CA PHE A 61 -7.31 -13.42 -0.82
C PHE A 61 -6.25 -13.16 0.26
N HIS A 62 -6.61 -13.27 1.55
CA HIS A 62 -5.68 -13.04 2.67
C HIS A 62 -5.08 -14.33 3.25
N GLU A 63 -5.40 -15.50 2.70
CA GLU A 63 -4.85 -16.78 3.18
C GLU A 63 -3.94 -17.44 2.13
N THR A 64 -3.00 -18.27 2.58
CA THR A 64 -2.00 -18.94 1.72
C THR A 64 -2.46 -20.30 1.18
N GLY A 65 -3.66 -20.74 1.51
CA GLY A 65 -4.25 -21.99 1.03
C GLY A 65 -5.66 -21.76 0.46
N HIS A 66 -5.84 -22.10 -0.81
CA HIS A 66 -7.15 -22.43 -1.38
C HIS A 66 -7.34 -23.94 -1.34
#